data_AF-A0A7M3ZX28-F1
#
_entry.id   AF-A0A7M3ZX28-F1
#
_cell.length_a   1.000
_cell.length_b   1.000
_cell.length_c   1.000
_cell.angle_alpha   90.00
_cell.angle_beta   90.00
_cell.angle_gamma   90.00
#
_symmetry.space_group_name_H-M   'P 1'
#
loop_
_entity.id
_entity.type
_entity.pdbx_description
1 polymer ?
#
loop_
_entity_poly.entity_id
_entity_poly.type
_entity_poly.pdbx_seq_one_letter_code
_entity_poly.pdbx_strand_id
1 'polypeptide(L)'
;EEVASLHYPWQQNDGHGVRRLFVLYAAFLLCSVVWIDLTRMYIESPSSLGMVAIVAVLWTAGLASVGFGVLAWPARERLPGARRVVLGSVMLSIQCTWWDAIYWVANFGF
;
A
#
# COMPACT_ATOMS: atom_id res chain seq x y z
N GLU A 1 -14.61 -15.60 -10.90
CA GLU A 1 -13.85 -15.32 -12.14
C GLU A 1 -13.48 -13.84 -12.29
N GLU A 2 -14.33 -12.91 -11.86
CA GLU A 2 -14.10 -11.46 -12.01
C GLU A 2 -12.82 -10.92 -11.34
N VAL A 3 -12.53 -11.27 -10.09
CA VAL A 3 -11.32 -10.80 -9.38
C VAL A 3 -10.03 -11.40 -9.95
N ALA A 4 -10.09 -12.60 -10.53
CA ALA A 4 -8.95 -13.21 -11.22
C ALA A 4 -8.55 -12.42 -12.46
N SER A 5 -9.47 -11.63 -13.03
CA SER A 5 -9.21 -10.78 -14.17
C SER A 5 -8.42 -9.51 -13.85
N LEU A 6 -8.13 -9.22 -12.57
CA LEU A 6 -7.36 -8.03 -12.19
C LEU A 6 -5.93 -8.07 -12.76
N HIS A 7 -5.53 -6.98 -13.41
CA HIS A 7 -4.21 -6.80 -14.01
C HIS A 7 -3.81 -5.33 -13.91
N TYR A 8 -2.51 -5.06 -14.01
CA TYR A 8 -2.03 -3.68 -14.09
C TYR A 8 -2.45 -3.03 -15.42
N PRO A 9 -2.63 -1.71 -15.51
CA PRO A 9 -3.09 -1.02 -16.72
C PRO A 9 -2.25 -1.27 -17.98
N TRP A 10 -0.99 -1.66 -17.81
CA TRP A 10 -0.04 -1.97 -18.88
C TRP A 10 0.13 -3.48 -19.15
N GLN A 11 -0.64 -4.33 -18.48
CA GLN A 11 -0.62 -5.78 -18.69
C GLN A 11 -1.95 -6.25 -19.28
N GLN A 12 -1.93 -7.35 -20.01
CA GLN A 12 -3.17 -8.03 -20.40
C GLN A 12 -3.68 -8.90 -19.25
N ASN A 13 -4.96 -9.26 -19.29
CA ASN A 13 -5.54 -10.19 -18.34
C ASN A 13 -4.92 -11.59 -18.53
N ASP A 14 -4.16 -12.04 -17.55
CA ASP A 14 -3.50 -13.35 -17.51
C ASP A 14 -4.10 -14.30 -16.44
N GLY A 15 -5.23 -13.93 -15.83
CA GLY A 15 -5.89 -14.72 -14.79
C GLY A 15 -5.20 -14.73 -13.42
N HIS A 16 -4.08 -14.04 -13.25
CA HIS A 16 -3.32 -14.02 -11.99
C HIS A 16 -3.72 -12.88 -11.03
N GLY A 17 -4.88 -12.26 -11.22
CA GLY A 17 -5.34 -11.12 -10.43
C GLY A 17 -5.47 -11.39 -8.93
N VAL A 18 -5.94 -12.57 -8.55
CA VAL A 18 -6.06 -12.97 -7.13
C VAL A 18 -4.69 -13.01 -6.46
N ARG A 19 -3.66 -13.54 -7.13
CA ARG A 19 -2.29 -13.58 -6.59
C ARG A 19 -1.73 -12.17 -6.39
N ARG A 20 -1.92 -11.27 -7.37
CA ARG A 20 -1.49 -9.87 -7.26
C ARG A 20 -2.17 -9.16 -6.10
N LEU A 21 -3.49 -9.33 -5.99
CA LEU A 21 -4.27 -8.75 -4.92
C LEU A 21 -3.80 -9.28 -3.57
N PHE A 22 -3.59 -10.59 -3.44
CA PHE A 22 -3.08 -11.21 -2.21
C PHE A 22 -1.73 -10.63 -1.78
N VAL A 23 -0.78 -10.48 -2.71
CA VAL A 23 0.54 -9.91 -2.39
C VAL A 23 0.43 -8.47 -1.90
N LEU A 24 -0.34 -7.63 -2.59
CA LEU A 24 -0.59 -6.25 -2.16
C LEU A 24 -1.27 -6.21 -0.79
N TYR A 25 -2.25 -7.08 -0.57
CA TYR A 25 -3.01 -7.16 0.67
C TYR A 25 -2.15 -7.62 1.85
N ALA A 26 -1.32 -8.65 1.65
CA ALA A 26 -0.40 -9.13 2.66
C ALA A 26 0.65 -8.07 3.01
N ALA A 27 1.28 -7.44 2.01
CA ALA A 27 2.24 -6.37 2.22
C ALA A 27 1.62 -5.21 3.02
N PHE A 28 0.44 -4.76 2.60
CA PHE A 28 -0.28 -3.68 3.28
C PHE A 28 -0.61 -4.03 4.74
N LEU A 29 -1.23 -5.19 4.98
CA LEU A 29 -1.65 -5.59 6.33
C LEU A 29 -0.47 -5.84 7.26
N LEU A 30 0.57 -6.54 6.81
CA LEU A 30 1.74 -6.81 7.64
C LEU A 30 2.41 -5.50 8.07
N CYS A 31 2.58 -4.55 7.15
CA CYS A 31 3.09 -3.22 7.49
C CYS A 31 2.13 -2.44 8.40
N SER A 32 0.83 -2.51 8.16
CA SER A 32 -0.20 -1.84 8.97
C SER A 32 -0.31 -2.37 10.40
N VAL A 33 0.12 -3.60 10.66
CA VAL A 33 0.16 -4.17 12.02
C VAL A 33 1.36 -3.62 12.79
N VAL A 34 2.51 -3.45 12.14
CA VAL A 34 3.79 -3.18 12.85
C VAL A 34 4.20 -1.71 12.88
N TRP A 35 3.63 -0.84 12.03
CA TRP A 35 4.11 0.54 11.90
C TRP A 35 4.02 1.35 13.20
N ILE A 36 2.95 1.18 13.99
CA ILE A 36 2.73 1.98 15.21
C ILE A 36 3.74 1.62 16.30
N ASP A 37 4.04 0.34 16.45
CA ASP A 37 5.04 -0.12 17.42
C ASP A 37 6.44 0.31 16.98
N LEU A 38 6.75 0.21 15.69
CA LEU A 38 8.05 0.64 15.15
C LEU A 38 8.27 2.16 15.26
N THR A 39 7.25 2.97 14.95
CA THR A 39 7.34 4.43 15.13
C THR A 39 7.55 4.77 16.61
N ARG A 40 6.80 4.15 17.52
CA ARG A 40 6.96 4.33 18.96
C ARG A 40 8.38 3.98 19.42
N MET A 41 8.85 2.79 19.08
CA MET A 41 10.18 2.31 19.46
C MET A 41 11.28 3.25 18.95
N TYR A 42 11.16 3.74 17.72
CA TYR A 42 12.10 4.68 17.14
C TYR A 42 12.10 6.03 17.86
N ILE A 43 10.93 6.57 18.22
CA ILE A 43 10.82 7.85 18.95
C ILE A 43 11.37 7.71 20.38
N GLU A 44 11.07 6.61 21.08
CA GLU A 44 11.53 6.36 22.45
C GLU A 44 13.02 6.02 22.52
N SER A 45 13.57 5.39 21.49
CA SER A 45 14.99 4.99 21.42
C SER A 45 15.51 5.07 19.99
N PRO A 46 15.89 6.30 19.55
CA PRO A 46 16.36 6.52 18.19
C PRO A 46 17.58 5.66 17.87
N SER A 47 17.50 4.91 16.78
CA SER A 47 18.59 4.09 16.27
C SER A 47 18.53 4.02 14.75
N SER A 48 19.67 3.89 14.09
CA SER A 48 19.74 3.79 12.62
C SER A 48 19.01 2.55 12.09
N LEU A 49 19.05 1.43 12.83
CA LEU A 49 18.31 0.22 12.48
C LEU A 49 16.79 0.45 12.58
N GLY A 50 16.34 1.08 13.67
CA GLY A 50 14.92 1.43 13.86
C GLY A 50 14.41 2.36 12.76
N MET A 51 15.21 3.37 12.39
CA MET A 51 14.92 4.29 11.29
C MET A 51 14.76 3.57 9.95
N VAL A 52 15.70 2.69 9.60
CA VAL A 52 15.62 1.92 8.34
C VAL A 52 14.39 1.00 8.34
N ALA A 53 14.11 0.34 9.46
CA ALA A 53 12.96 -0.56 9.59
C ALA A 53 11.63 0.17 9.40
N ILE A 54 11.44 1.31 10.09
CA ILE A 54 10.19 2.07 9.95
C ILE A 54 10.04 2.67 8.56
N VAL A 55 11.09 3.27 7.98
CA VAL A 55 11.06 3.82 6.61
C VAL A 55 10.66 2.72 5.61
N ALA A 56 11.24 1.52 5.71
CA ALA A 56 10.88 0.40 4.85
C ALA A 56 9.40 -0.01 4.99
N VAL A 57 8.87 -0.03 6.22
CA VAL A 57 7.47 -0.36 6.50
C VAL A 57 6.52 0.69 5.95
N LEU A 58 6.78 1.98 6.17
CA LEU A 58 5.92 3.08 5.70
C LEU A 58 5.88 3.12 4.16
N TRP A 59 7.05 3.00 3.51
CA TRP A 59 7.11 2.94 2.05
C TRP A 59 6.41 1.70 1.47
N THR A 60 6.53 0.54 2.12
CA THR A 60 5.85 -0.68 1.65
C THR A 60 4.33 -0.54 1.76
N ALA A 61 3.82 -0.01 2.87
CA ALA A 61 2.39 0.27 3.03
C ALA A 61 1.90 1.30 1.99
N GLY A 62 2.65 2.39 1.81
CA GLY A 62 2.32 3.44 0.84
C GLY A 62 2.38 2.99 -0.63
N LEU A 63 3.27 2.08 -0.99
CA LEU A 63 3.29 1.49 -2.34
C LEU A 63 2.14 0.50 -2.54
N ALA A 64 1.81 -0.30 -1.51
CA ALA A 64 0.69 -1.22 -1.57
C ALA A 64 -0.66 -0.48 -1.69
N SER A 65 -0.83 0.65 -0.99
CA SER A 65 -2.05 1.46 -1.09
C SER A 65 -2.28 2.02 -2.49
N VAL A 66 -1.22 2.51 -3.15
CA VAL A 66 -1.28 2.94 -4.56
C VAL A 66 -1.53 1.74 -5.47
N GLY A 67 -0.87 0.61 -5.18
CA GLY A 67 -1.00 -0.64 -5.91
C GLY A 67 -2.44 -1.15 -6.02
N PHE A 68 -3.25 -1.04 -4.96
CA PHE A 68 -4.67 -1.42 -5.02
C PHE A 68 -5.44 -0.60 -6.06
N GLY A 69 -5.22 0.72 -6.08
CA GLY A 69 -5.87 1.62 -7.03
C GLY A 69 -5.47 1.31 -8.46
N VAL A 70 -4.16 1.13 -8.70
CA VAL A 70 -3.61 0.78 -10.02
C VAL A 70 -4.15 -0.57 -10.49
N LEU A 71 -4.20 -1.57 -9.62
CA LEU A 71 -4.69 -2.92 -9.96
C LEU A 71 -6.21 -2.92 -10.27
N ALA A 72 -7.00 -2.13 -9.54
CA ALA A 72 -8.44 -2.02 -9.74
C ALA A 72 -8.83 -1.10 -10.93
N TRP A 73 -7.90 -0.26 -11.40
CA TRP A 73 -8.17 0.77 -12.42
C TRP A 73 -8.77 0.24 -13.73
N PRO A 74 -8.26 -0.86 -14.33
CA PRO A 74 -8.83 -1.39 -15.59
C PRO A 74 -10.22 -2.00 -15.39
N ALA A 75 -10.52 -2.45 -14.18
CA ALA A 75 -11.78 -3.08 -13.82
C ALA A 75 -12.88 -2.06 -13.44
N ARG A 76 -12.58 -0.76 -13.36
CA ARG A 76 -13.48 0.28 -12.82
C ARG A 76 -14.86 0.35 -13.51
N GLU A 77 -14.92 0.06 -14.81
CA GLU A 77 -16.15 0.09 -15.62
C GLU A 77 -16.79 -1.29 -15.79
N ARG A 78 -16.03 -2.37 -15.56
CA ARG A 78 -16.50 -3.75 -15.75
C ARG A 78 -17.03 -4.38 -14.47
N LEU A 79 -16.40 -4.10 -13.33
CA LEU A 79 -16.72 -4.75 -12.07
C LEU A 79 -17.54 -3.84 -11.15
N PRO A 80 -18.68 -4.34 -10.62
CA PRO A 80 -19.46 -3.59 -9.64
C PRO A 80 -18.61 -3.34 -8.39
N GLY A 81 -18.49 -2.07 -7.98
CA GLY A 81 -17.71 -1.67 -6.80
C GLY A 81 -16.24 -1.35 -7.06
N ALA A 82 -15.67 -1.66 -8.24
CA ALA A 82 -14.28 -1.32 -8.53
C ALA A 82 -14.00 0.20 -8.49
N ARG A 83 -14.97 1.03 -8.88
CA ARG A 83 -14.90 2.50 -8.66
C ARG A 83 -14.75 2.88 -7.18
N ARG A 84 -15.42 2.18 -6.27
CA ARG A 84 -15.29 2.43 -4.82
C ARG A 84 -13.91 1.99 -4.31
N VAL A 85 -13.38 0.88 -4.83
CA VAL A 85 -12.02 0.43 -4.52
C VAL A 85 -10.99 1.46 -4.98
N VAL A 86 -11.11 1.98 -6.20
CA VAL A 86 -10.21 3.04 -6.70
C VAL A 86 -10.30 4.29 -5.83
N LEU A 87 -11.52 4.76 -5.52
CA LEU A 87 -11.72 5.93 -4.65
C LEU A 87 -11.12 5.71 -3.25
N GLY A 88 -11.39 4.55 -2.64
CA GLY A 88 -10.82 4.16 -1.37
C GLY A 88 -9.30 4.07 -1.40
N SER A 89 -8.72 3.57 -2.50
CA SER A 89 -7.27 3.48 -2.69
C SER A 89 -6.63 4.86 -2.82
N VAL A 90 -7.32 5.85 -3.40
CA VAL A 90 -6.86 7.24 -3.43
C VAL A 90 -6.82 7.81 -2.01
N MET A 91 -7.90 7.67 -1.24
CA MET A 91 -7.95 8.13 0.15
C MET A 91 -6.88 7.43 1.00
N LEU A 92 -6.72 6.11 0.81
CA LEU A 92 -5.71 5.31 1.50
C LEU A 92 -4.30 5.76 1.14
N SER A 93 -4.03 6.08 -0.12
CA SER A 93 -2.70 6.55 -0.55
C SER A 93 -2.38 7.95 -0.02
N ILE A 94 -3.38 8.81 0.15
CA ILE A 94 -3.16 10.09 0.86
C ILE A 94 -2.72 9.82 2.31
N GLN A 95 -3.28 8.81 2.98
CA GLN A 95 -2.83 8.42 4.33
C GLN A 95 -1.41 7.78 4.25
N CYS A 96 -1.29 6.63 3.59
CA CYS A 96 -0.10 5.79 3.74
C CYS A 96 1.09 6.28 2.92
N THR A 97 0.85 6.92 1.78
CA THR A 97 1.92 7.42 0.90
C THR A 97 2.30 8.84 1.29
N TRP A 98 1.33 9.75 1.38
CA TRP A 98 1.65 11.15 1.63
C TRP A 98 1.97 11.43 3.09
N TRP A 99 1.09 11.06 4.03
CA TRP A 99 1.33 11.34 5.45
C TRP A 99 2.41 10.43 6.04
N ASP A 100 2.30 9.13 5.79
CA ASP A 100 3.20 8.16 6.41
C ASP A 100 4.53 8.06 5.65
N ALA A 101 4.55 7.69 4.36
CA ALA A 101 5.83 7.46 3.68
C ALA A 101 6.62 8.74 3.35
N ILE A 102 5.96 9.85 3.00
CA ILE A 102 6.63 11.09 2.59
C ILE A 102 6.82 12.03 3.79
N TYR A 103 5.72 12.48 4.41
CA TYR A 103 5.80 13.50 5.45
C TYR A 103 6.52 12.99 6.69
N TRP A 104 6.18 11.79 7.18
CA TRP A 104 6.86 11.25 8.36
C TRP A 104 8.37 11.06 8.10
N VAL A 105 8.75 10.47 6.97
CA VAL A 105 10.18 10.24 6.64
C VAL A 105 10.94 11.55 6.47
N ALA A 106 10.34 12.57 5.86
CA ALA A 106 10.98 13.87 5.71
C ALA A 106 11.22 14.60 7.05
N ASN A 107 10.39 14.35 8.07
CA ASN A 107 10.49 15.04 9.35
C ASN A 107 11.20 14.23 10.44
N PHE A 108 11.19 12.89 10.34
CA PHE A 108 11.69 11.99 11.39
C PHE A 108 12.69 10.95 10.87
N GLY A 109 12.82 10.78 9.55
CA GLY A 109 13.64 9.76 8.92
C GLY A 109 15.09 10.16 8.66
N PHE A 110 15.54 11.32 9.15
CA PHE A 110 16.91 11.84 9.04
C PHE A 110 17.30 12.65 10.27
#